data_AF-A0A0C9XFA9-F1
#
_entry.id   AF-A0A0C9XFA9-F1
#
_cell.length_a   1.000
_cell.length_b   1.000
_cell.length_c   1.000
_cell.angle_alpha   90.00
_cell.angle_beta   90.00
_cell.angle_gamma   90.00
#
_symmetry.space_group_name_H-M   'P 1'
#
loop_
_entity.id
_entity.type
_entity.pdbx_description
1 polymer ?
#
loop_
_entity_poly.entity_id
_entity_poly.type
_entity_poly.pdbx_seq_one_letter_code
_entity_poly.pdbx_strand_id
1 'polypeptide(L)'
;MIYDDPEWLRTSIGFWNVLCFRGVFYGSPFARDDGRHFENLDDWNAFKENKAESYFIVKPAYGSLQGDRSIDRVPEYWEKRHLWEPLINKKDLSLTEVYNFLLHSSVDGGRFEKKKGTKGSNKPTPKKVFVNIGSLTAILIIGDLVYAGVFPMPSPLEWGEFIEKVSKGALDAITMLGLIDKDTTVPQAFVELDEFVNRVLTAEEKAAMTYDVLT
;
A
#
# COMPACT_ATOMS: atom_id res chain seq x y z
N MET A 1 -6.32 -3.24 -17.41
CA MET A 1 -5.49 -3.31 -16.19
C MET A 1 -6.30 -2.81 -15.00
N ILE A 2 -5.96 -3.15 -13.75
CA ILE A 2 -6.68 -2.69 -12.53
C ILE A 2 -6.68 -1.18 -12.37
N TYR A 3 -5.64 -0.55 -12.90
CA TYR A 3 -5.29 0.80 -12.57
C TYR A 3 -5.47 1.78 -13.75
N ASP A 4 -6.29 1.40 -14.75
CA ASP A 4 -6.45 2.19 -15.99
C ASP A 4 -7.51 3.30 -15.90
N ASP A 5 -8.38 3.26 -14.88
CA ASP A 5 -9.46 4.24 -14.70
C ASP A 5 -9.35 4.92 -13.31
N PRO A 6 -8.72 6.10 -13.22
CA PRO A 6 -8.56 6.80 -11.94
C PRO A 6 -9.88 7.20 -11.28
N GLU A 7 -10.91 7.53 -12.05
CA GLU A 7 -12.20 7.94 -11.48
C GLU A 7 -12.93 6.74 -10.89
N TRP A 8 -12.86 5.58 -11.56
CA TRP A 8 -13.39 4.35 -10.99
C TRP A 8 -12.67 3.93 -9.71
N LEU A 9 -11.34 4.09 -9.63
CA LEU A 9 -10.56 3.81 -8.42
C LEU A 9 -10.92 4.70 -7.22
N ARG A 10 -11.53 5.87 -7.45
CA ARG A 10 -12.08 6.73 -6.39
C ARG A 10 -13.38 6.21 -5.81
N THR A 11 -14.07 5.30 -6.49
CA THR A 11 -15.30 4.67 -5.99
C THR A 11 -14.99 3.59 -4.96
N SER A 12 -16.00 3.26 -4.16
CA SER A 12 -15.92 2.15 -3.22
C SER A 12 -15.71 0.78 -3.91
N ILE A 13 -16.23 0.58 -5.13
CA ILE A 13 -16.02 -0.65 -5.91
C ILE A 13 -14.58 -0.72 -6.42
N GLY A 14 -14.06 0.38 -6.96
CA GLY A 14 -12.67 0.44 -7.43
C GLY A 14 -11.68 0.16 -6.32
N PHE A 15 -11.84 0.82 -5.17
CA PHE A 15 -10.96 0.61 -4.02
C PHE A 15 -11.03 -0.82 -3.45
N TRP A 16 -12.22 -1.43 -3.44
CA TRP A 16 -12.33 -2.84 -3.06
C TRP A 16 -11.49 -3.76 -3.95
N ASN A 17 -11.49 -3.52 -5.27
CA ASN A 17 -10.65 -4.27 -6.20
C ASN A 17 -9.16 -4.05 -5.90
N VAL A 18 -8.72 -2.82 -5.62
CA VAL A 18 -7.34 -2.52 -5.22
C VAL A 18 -6.93 -3.33 -3.98
N LEU A 19 -7.77 -3.37 -2.96
CA LEU A 19 -7.54 -4.18 -1.76
C LEU A 19 -7.44 -5.67 -2.09
N CYS A 20 -8.29 -6.19 -2.97
CA CYS A 20 -8.25 -7.60 -3.35
C CYS A 20 -6.97 -7.94 -4.12
N PHE A 21 -6.55 -7.09 -5.05
CA PHE A 21 -5.36 -7.35 -5.85
C PHE A 21 -4.07 -7.33 -5.02
N ARG A 22 -3.91 -6.35 -4.14
CA ARG A 22 -2.73 -6.24 -3.28
C ARG A 22 -2.83 -7.10 -2.02
N GLY A 23 -4.02 -7.36 -1.51
CA GLY A 23 -4.27 -8.11 -0.28
C GLY A 23 -4.49 -9.62 -0.45
N VAL A 24 -4.93 -10.07 -1.62
CA VAL A 24 -5.27 -11.49 -1.88
C VAL A 24 -4.56 -12.03 -3.12
N PHE A 25 -4.62 -11.31 -4.24
CA PHE A 25 -4.24 -11.85 -5.54
C PHE A 25 -2.79 -11.63 -5.95
N TYR A 26 -1.99 -10.94 -5.13
CA TYR A 26 -0.64 -10.53 -5.51
C TYR A 26 0.26 -11.74 -5.80
N GLY A 27 0.90 -11.70 -6.97
CA GLY A 27 1.77 -12.78 -7.46
C GLY A 27 1.03 -14.07 -7.86
N SER A 28 -0.30 -14.08 -7.84
CA SER A 28 -1.09 -15.25 -8.23
C SER A 28 -1.18 -15.43 -9.74
N PRO A 29 -1.47 -16.65 -10.23
CA PRO A 29 -1.81 -16.89 -11.64
C PRO A 29 -2.94 -15.98 -12.12
N PHE A 30 -4.00 -15.82 -11.31
CA PHE A 30 -5.10 -14.91 -11.65
C PHE A 30 -4.62 -13.48 -11.93
N ALA A 31 -3.81 -12.89 -11.04
CA ALA A 31 -3.35 -11.52 -11.20
C ALA A 31 -2.39 -11.34 -12.39
N ARG A 32 -1.62 -12.37 -12.74
CA ARG A 32 -0.66 -12.32 -13.84
C ARG A 32 -1.30 -12.56 -15.21
N ASP A 33 -2.20 -13.54 -15.30
CA ASP A 33 -2.64 -14.10 -16.58
C ASP A 33 -4.06 -13.66 -16.97
N ASP A 34 -4.94 -13.43 -15.97
CA ASP A 34 -6.39 -13.22 -16.18
C ASP A 34 -6.91 -11.85 -15.69
N GLY A 35 -6.07 -11.09 -14.99
CA GLY A 35 -6.43 -9.97 -14.11
C GLY A 35 -7.60 -9.12 -14.60
N ARG A 36 -8.71 -9.15 -13.85
CA ARG A 36 -9.95 -8.40 -14.11
C ARG A 36 -10.50 -7.78 -12.84
N HIS A 37 -11.40 -6.82 -13.01
CA HIS A 37 -12.14 -6.25 -11.90
C HIS A 37 -13.44 -7.00 -11.69
N PHE A 38 -13.99 -6.85 -10.50
CA PHE A 38 -15.31 -7.35 -10.15
C PHE A 38 -16.21 -6.16 -9.81
N GLU A 39 -17.44 -6.18 -10.32
CA GLU A 39 -18.43 -5.12 -10.07
C GLU A 39 -19.07 -5.27 -8.68
N ASN A 40 -19.17 -6.50 -8.20
CA ASN A 40 -19.78 -6.83 -6.92
C ASN A 40 -19.37 -8.21 -6.38
N LEU A 41 -19.86 -8.56 -5.19
CA LEU A 41 -19.59 -9.87 -4.59
C LEU A 41 -20.20 -11.04 -5.38
N ASP A 42 -21.33 -10.86 -6.05
CA ASP A 42 -21.96 -11.94 -6.81
C ASP A 42 -21.12 -12.28 -8.05
N ASP A 43 -20.59 -11.26 -8.72
CA ASP A 43 -19.65 -11.40 -9.83
C ASP A 43 -18.36 -12.13 -9.39
N TRP A 44 -17.78 -11.72 -8.25
CA TRP A 44 -16.66 -12.45 -7.64
C TRP A 44 -17.02 -13.91 -7.31
N ASN A 45 -18.19 -14.15 -6.70
CA ASN A 45 -18.61 -15.48 -6.28
C ASN A 45 -18.86 -16.42 -7.47
N ALA A 46 -19.44 -15.91 -8.55
CA ALA A 46 -19.60 -16.66 -9.80
C ALA A 46 -18.23 -16.94 -10.43
N PHE A 47 -17.33 -15.96 -10.44
CA PHE A 47 -16.00 -16.14 -11.04
C PHE A 47 -15.14 -17.15 -10.27
N LYS A 48 -15.16 -17.12 -8.94
CA LYS A 48 -14.33 -18.02 -8.12
C LYS A 48 -14.81 -19.47 -8.13
N GLU A 49 -16.04 -19.72 -8.58
CA GLU A 49 -16.62 -21.06 -8.62
C GLU A 49 -15.73 -22.01 -9.45
N ASN A 50 -15.52 -23.22 -8.92
CA ASN A 50 -14.71 -24.29 -9.53
C ASN A 50 -13.21 -23.97 -9.72
N LYS A 51 -12.67 -22.92 -9.09
CA LYS A 51 -11.24 -22.58 -9.12
C LYS A 51 -10.57 -22.92 -7.79
N ALA A 52 -9.37 -23.48 -7.86
CA ALA A 52 -8.58 -23.78 -6.66
C ALA A 52 -8.08 -22.49 -6.00
N GLU A 53 -7.92 -22.48 -4.68
CA GLU A 53 -7.40 -21.32 -3.94
C GLU A 53 -6.00 -20.90 -4.42
N SER A 54 -5.17 -21.86 -4.83
CA SER A 54 -3.83 -21.61 -5.40
C SER A 54 -3.85 -20.80 -6.70
N TYR A 55 -5.00 -20.74 -7.38
CA TYR A 55 -5.19 -19.87 -8.54
C TYR A 55 -5.20 -18.38 -8.15
N PHE A 56 -5.67 -18.08 -6.94
CA PHE A 56 -5.85 -16.73 -6.42
C PHE A 56 -4.77 -16.34 -5.44
N ILE A 57 -4.08 -17.28 -4.79
CA ILE A 57 -3.18 -16.97 -3.68
C ILE A 57 -1.85 -17.69 -3.84
N VAL A 58 -0.78 -16.91 -3.81
CA VAL A 58 0.60 -17.40 -3.69
C VAL A 58 1.19 -16.82 -2.40
N LYS A 59 1.01 -17.52 -1.28
CA LYS A 59 1.47 -17.06 0.05
C LYS A 59 2.96 -16.64 0.07
N PRO A 60 3.89 -17.34 -0.60
CA PRO A 60 5.29 -16.93 -0.65
C PRO A 60 5.53 -15.54 -1.27
N ALA A 61 4.64 -15.05 -2.16
CA ALA A 61 4.77 -13.74 -2.77
C ALA A 61 4.72 -12.59 -1.74
N TYR A 62 4.22 -12.87 -0.53
CA TYR A 62 4.04 -11.89 0.54
C TYR A 62 5.12 -11.98 1.64
N GLY A 63 6.13 -12.84 1.47
CA GLY A 63 7.20 -13.07 2.46
C GLY A 63 6.85 -14.12 3.52
N SER A 64 7.69 -14.22 4.56
CA SER A 64 7.52 -15.21 5.64
C SER A 64 6.34 -14.87 6.55
N LEU A 65 5.57 -15.89 6.98
CA LEU A 65 4.42 -15.82 7.92
C LEU A 65 3.12 -15.25 7.34
N GLN A 66 2.50 -15.96 6.39
CA GLN A 66 1.28 -15.50 5.68
C GLN A 66 0.13 -16.52 5.77
N GLY A 67 0.06 -17.26 6.88
CA GLY A 67 -0.91 -18.34 7.10
C GLY A 67 -2.36 -17.91 6.87
N ASP A 68 -2.71 -16.69 7.28
CA ASP A 68 -4.07 -16.16 7.31
C ASP A 68 -4.56 -15.55 5.97
N ARG A 69 -3.73 -15.61 4.92
CA ARG A 69 -4.16 -15.25 3.56
C ARG A 69 -5.09 -16.33 3.01
N SER A 70 -6.29 -15.90 2.66
CA SER A 70 -7.39 -16.70 2.14
C SER A 70 -8.23 -15.84 1.21
N ILE A 71 -8.95 -16.49 0.28
CA ILE A 71 -9.95 -15.83 -0.56
C ILE A 71 -11.13 -15.28 0.24
N ASP A 72 -11.28 -15.72 1.49
CA ASP A 72 -12.30 -15.24 2.44
C ASP A 72 -12.09 -13.76 2.82
N ARG A 73 -10.93 -13.17 2.50
CA ARG A 73 -10.67 -11.74 2.70
C ARG A 73 -11.43 -10.86 1.70
N VAL A 74 -11.83 -11.40 0.55
CA VAL A 74 -12.53 -10.64 -0.49
C VAL A 74 -13.88 -10.11 0.03
N PRO A 75 -14.76 -10.93 0.65
CA PRO A 75 -15.94 -10.44 1.36
C PRO A 75 -15.63 -9.47 2.50
N GLU A 76 -14.57 -9.70 3.29
CA GLU A 76 -14.22 -8.80 4.39
C GLU A 76 -13.86 -7.38 3.90
N TYR A 77 -13.12 -7.28 2.79
CA TYR A 77 -12.82 -5.99 2.17
C TYR A 77 -14.06 -5.34 1.58
N TRP A 78 -14.98 -6.12 1.00
CA TRP A 78 -16.24 -5.59 0.50
C TRP A 78 -17.02 -4.88 1.61
N GLU A 79 -17.12 -5.47 2.80
CA GLU A 79 -17.81 -4.84 3.94
C GLU A 79 -17.17 -3.52 4.40
N LYS A 80 -15.89 -3.27 4.08
CA LYS A 80 -15.15 -2.06 4.50
C LYS A 80 -14.94 -1.05 3.38
N ARG A 81 -15.32 -1.37 2.14
CA ARG A 81 -15.05 -0.54 0.96
C ARG A 81 -15.67 0.86 1.02
N HIS A 82 -16.82 0.99 1.67
CA HIS A 82 -17.55 2.25 1.82
C HIS A 82 -16.78 3.31 2.63
N LEU A 83 -15.74 2.91 3.38
CA LEU A 83 -14.89 3.83 4.13
C LEU A 83 -13.98 4.68 3.23
N TRP A 84 -13.83 4.32 1.96
CA TRP A 84 -12.94 4.98 1.02
C TRP A 84 -13.46 6.32 0.52
N GLU A 85 -14.70 6.35 0.03
CA GLU A 85 -15.29 7.54 -0.62
C GLU A 85 -15.24 8.80 0.28
N PRO A 86 -15.54 8.74 1.59
CA PRO A 86 -15.41 9.90 2.47
C PRO A 86 -13.96 10.37 2.63
N LEU A 87 -13.00 9.46 2.56
CA LEU A 87 -11.58 9.79 2.69
C LEU A 87 -11.06 10.42 1.40
N ILE A 88 -11.25 9.77 0.26
CA ILE A 88 -10.68 10.16 -1.04
C ILE A 88 -11.21 11.50 -1.56
N ASN A 89 -12.43 11.87 -1.13
CA ASN A 89 -13.04 13.15 -1.49
C ASN A 89 -12.60 14.31 -0.58
N LYS A 90 -11.69 14.10 0.39
CA LYS A 90 -11.09 15.20 1.15
C LYS A 90 -10.22 16.04 0.22
N LYS A 91 -10.43 17.35 0.25
CA LYS A 91 -9.74 18.33 -0.61
C LYS A 91 -8.21 18.26 -0.53
N ASP A 92 -7.68 18.09 0.67
CA ASP A 92 -6.23 18.16 0.95
C ASP A 92 -5.72 16.82 1.52
N LEU A 93 -6.15 15.69 0.90
CA LEU A 93 -5.77 14.35 1.35
C LEU A 93 -4.28 14.07 1.09
N SER A 94 -3.52 13.82 2.16
CA SER A 94 -2.10 13.46 2.05
C SER A 94 -1.86 11.96 1.89
N LEU A 95 -0.74 11.57 1.25
CA LEU A 95 -0.34 10.16 1.14
C LEU A 95 -0.15 9.50 2.51
N THR A 96 0.25 10.26 3.54
CA THR A 96 0.32 9.73 4.90
C THR A 96 -1.06 9.40 5.45
N GLU A 97 -2.08 10.22 5.20
CA GLU A 97 -3.43 9.93 5.67
C GLU A 97 -3.97 8.66 5.01
N VAL A 98 -3.69 8.45 3.72
CA VAL A 98 -4.01 7.20 3.01
C VAL A 98 -3.28 6.01 3.63
N TYR A 99 -1.98 6.15 3.89
CA TYR A 99 -1.19 5.10 4.54
C TYR A 99 -1.74 4.73 5.91
N ASN A 100 -2.07 5.73 6.73
CA ASN A 100 -2.65 5.51 8.06
C ASN A 100 -4.05 4.89 7.96
N PHE A 101 -4.86 5.30 6.99
CA PHE A 101 -6.16 4.71 6.74
C PHE A 101 -6.05 3.21 6.44
N LEU A 102 -5.14 2.83 5.54
CA LEU A 102 -4.89 1.44 5.16
C LEU A 102 -4.40 0.58 6.34
N LEU A 103 -3.74 1.17 7.33
CA LEU A 103 -3.21 0.46 8.49
C LEU A 103 -4.13 0.44 9.72
N HIS A 104 -4.98 1.46 9.92
CA HIS A 104 -5.50 1.75 11.26
C HIS A 104 -6.99 2.06 11.42
N SER A 105 -7.81 2.21 10.37
CA SER A 105 -9.01 3.04 10.51
C SER A 105 -10.15 2.52 11.43
N SER A 106 -10.03 2.68 12.75
CA SER A 106 -11.20 2.87 13.60
C SER A 106 -11.73 4.28 13.29
N VAL A 107 -12.77 4.35 12.47
CA VAL A 107 -13.50 5.60 12.19
C VAL A 107 -14.25 6.11 13.42
N ASP A 108 -14.40 5.28 14.45
CA ASP A 108 -14.86 5.74 15.76
C ASP A 108 -13.67 6.33 16.52
N GLY A 109 -13.75 7.62 16.84
CA GLY A 109 -12.80 8.42 17.62
C GLY A 109 -12.56 7.92 19.05
N GLY A 110 -12.12 6.67 19.19
CA GLY A 110 -11.66 6.07 20.41
C GLY A 110 -10.37 6.74 20.85
N ARG A 111 -10.50 7.65 21.81
CA ARG A 111 -9.41 8.15 22.64
C ARG A 111 -8.42 7.02 22.91
N PHE A 112 -7.14 7.26 22.59
CA PHE A 112 -6.04 6.52 23.19
C PHE A 112 -6.11 6.72 24.71
N GLU A 113 -6.79 5.85 25.43
CA GLU A 113 -6.58 5.72 26.87
C GLU A 113 -5.18 5.14 27.08
N LYS A 114 -4.22 6.03 27.36
CA LYS A 114 -2.97 5.65 28.02
C LYS A 114 -3.31 5.05 29.39
N LYS A 115 -3.53 3.73 29.46
CA LYS A 115 -3.45 3.02 30.73
C LYS A 115 -1.99 3.02 31.19
N LYS A 116 -1.71 3.83 32.21
CA LYS A 116 -0.46 3.82 32.98
C LYS A 116 -0.28 2.44 33.61
N GLY A 117 0.83 1.79 33.26
CA GLY A 117 1.58 0.87 34.12
C GLY A 117 0.93 -0.47 34.47
N THR A 118 1.38 -1.53 33.79
CA THR A 118 1.67 -2.81 34.46
C THR A 118 2.66 -3.61 33.59
N LYS A 119 3.80 -3.99 34.17
CA LYS A 119 4.81 -4.83 33.52
C LYS A 119 4.20 -6.21 33.28
N GLY A 120 4.08 -6.58 32.01
CA GLY A 120 3.38 -7.77 31.53
C GLY A 120 2.18 -7.37 30.66
N SER A 121 2.43 -6.74 29.51
CA SER A 121 1.35 -6.18 28.69
C SER A 121 1.22 -6.91 27.36
N ASN A 122 0.29 -7.87 27.30
CA ASN A 122 -0.49 -8.09 26.07
C ASN A 122 -1.30 -6.81 25.84
N LYS A 123 -0.67 -5.80 25.22
CA LYS A 123 -1.42 -4.67 24.68
C LYS A 123 -2.39 -5.24 23.64
N PRO A 124 -3.71 -5.00 23.75
CA PRO A 124 -4.59 -5.31 22.64
C PRO A 124 -4.13 -4.48 21.45
N THR A 125 -3.52 -5.12 20.47
CA THR A 125 -3.20 -4.49 19.19
C THR A 125 -4.50 -3.98 18.60
N PRO A 126 -4.58 -2.70 18.18
CA PRO A 126 -5.77 -2.17 17.54
C PRO A 126 -6.14 -3.09 16.36
N LYS A 127 -7.41 -3.50 16.33
CA LYS A 127 -7.91 -4.43 15.31
C LYS A 127 -7.76 -3.76 13.94
N LYS A 128 -6.92 -4.34 13.08
CA LYS A 128 -6.76 -3.85 11.72
C LYS A 128 -8.09 -3.92 10.98
N VAL A 129 -8.43 -2.86 10.26
CA VAL A 129 -9.66 -2.79 9.45
C VAL A 129 -9.51 -3.60 8.18
N PHE A 130 -8.37 -3.49 7.53
CA PHE A 130 -8.02 -4.28 6.36
C PHE A 130 -7.03 -5.37 6.77
N VAL A 131 -7.54 -6.59 6.98
CA VAL A 131 -6.71 -7.77 7.27
C VAL A 131 -5.70 -7.96 6.15
N ASN A 132 -4.49 -8.48 6.42
CA ASN A 132 -3.43 -8.72 5.43
C ASN A 132 -2.87 -7.49 4.69
N ILE A 133 -3.37 -6.29 4.96
CA ILE A 133 -2.74 -5.04 4.53
C ILE A 133 -1.73 -4.62 5.62
N GLY A 134 -0.46 -4.84 5.31
CA GLY A 134 0.68 -4.40 6.12
C GLY A 134 1.32 -3.14 5.54
N SER A 135 2.34 -2.60 6.23
CA SER A 135 3.05 -1.39 5.80
C SER A 135 3.54 -1.48 4.35
N LEU A 136 4.17 -2.59 3.96
CA LEU A 136 4.66 -2.76 2.60
C LEU A 136 3.51 -2.76 1.58
N THR A 137 2.45 -3.55 1.83
CA THR A 137 1.26 -3.58 0.96
C THR A 137 0.60 -2.21 0.84
N ALA A 138 0.55 -1.44 1.93
CA ALA A 138 0.00 -0.09 1.92
C ALA A 138 0.83 0.88 1.05
N ILE A 139 2.16 0.81 1.12
CA ILE A 139 3.06 1.58 0.24
C ILE A 139 2.82 1.20 -1.23
N LEU A 140 2.69 -0.10 -1.53
CA LEU A 140 2.43 -0.57 -2.90
C LEU A 140 1.07 -0.09 -3.43
N ILE A 141 0.03 -0.12 -2.60
CA ILE A 141 -1.29 0.43 -2.96
C ILE A 141 -1.19 1.92 -3.25
N ILE A 142 -0.46 2.69 -2.43
CA ILE A 142 -0.27 4.12 -2.65
C ILE A 142 0.48 4.38 -3.96
N GLY A 143 1.55 3.64 -4.22
CA GLY A 143 2.28 3.72 -5.49
C GLY A 143 1.37 3.46 -6.69
N ASP A 144 0.56 2.40 -6.65
CA ASP A 144 -0.40 2.09 -7.72
C ASP A 144 -1.39 3.24 -7.96
N LEU A 145 -1.92 3.84 -6.90
CA LEU A 145 -2.86 4.95 -7.00
C LEU A 145 -2.20 6.23 -7.52
N VAL A 146 -0.91 6.45 -7.24
CA VAL A 146 -0.13 7.55 -7.84
C VAL A 146 0.07 7.30 -9.34
N TYR A 147 0.54 6.11 -9.75
CA TYR A 147 0.72 5.79 -11.17
C TYR A 147 -0.59 5.79 -11.96
N ALA A 148 -1.69 5.40 -11.33
CA ALA A 148 -3.03 5.45 -11.92
C ALA A 148 -3.54 6.89 -12.13
N GLY A 149 -2.90 7.90 -11.52
CA GLY A 149 -3.35 9.29 -11.55
C GLY A 149 -4.46 9.63 -10.56
N VAL A 150 -4.73 8.76 -9.57
CA VAL A 150 -5.68 9.05 -8.47
C VAL A 150 -5.11 10.11 -7.53
N PHE A 151 -3.80 10.02 -7.27
CA PHE A 151 -3.02 11.03 -6.56
C PHE A 151 -2.03 11.69 -7.50
N PRO A 152 -1.71 12.98 -7.29
CA PRO A 152 -0.64 13.62 -8.04
C PRO A 152 0.70 12.93 -7.77
N MET A 153 1.59 12.98 -8.76
CA MET A 153 2.96 12.53 -8.60
C MET A 153 3.66 13.36 -7.50
N PRO A 154 4.18 12.75 -6.43
CA PRO A 154 4.89 13.48 -5.40
C PRO A 154 6.24 13.95 -5.93
N SER A 155 6.67 15.13 -5.48
CA SER A 155 8.06 15.56 -5.66
C SER A 155 9.02 14.65 -4.86
N PRO A 156 10.32 14.61 -5.22
CA PRO A 156 11.31 13.85 -4.44
C PRO A 156 11.32 14.25 -2.95
N LEU A 157 11.10 15.54 -2.64
CA LEU A 157 11.01 16.03 -1.27
C LEU A 157 9.79 15.44 -0.53
N GLU A 158 8.60 15.52 -1.12
CA GLU A 158 7.37 14.97 -0.53
C GLU A 158 7.47 13.44 -0.35
N TRP A 159 8.11 12.75 -1.30
CA TRP A 159 8.35 11.32 -1.19
C TRP A 159 9.36 11.00 -0.07
N GLY A 160 10.41 11.81 0.08
CA GLY A 160 11.35 11.73 1.19
C GLY A 160 10.68 11.95 2.56
N GLU A 161 9.80 12.94 2.68
CA GLU A 161 8.97 13.17 3.88
C GLU A 161 8.06 11.96 4.17
N PHE A 162 7.48 11.37 3.14
CA PHE A 162 6.69 10.15 3.27
C PHE A 162 7.54 8.97 3.75
N ILE A 163 8.73 8.76 3.18
CA ILE A 163 9.69 7.71 3.58
C ILE A 163 10.07 7.86 5.05
N GLU A 164 10.46 9.07 5.47
CA GLU A 164 10.82 9.38 6.85
C GLU A 164 9.69 8.97 7.79
N LYS A 165 8.47 9.41 7.48
CA LYS A 165 7.28 9.20 8.32
C LYS A 165 6.81 7.76 8.37
N VAL A 166 6.94 7.03 7.25
CA VAL A 166 6.59 5.61 7.17
C VAL A 166 7.62 4.75 7.92
N SER A 167 8.89 5.19 7.95
CA SER A 167 10.00 4.57 8.68
C SER A 167 10.13 3.06 8.39
N LYS A 168 10.32 2.72 7.12
CA LYS A 168 10.49 1.34 6.61
C LYS A 168 11.80 1.17 5.85
N GLY A 169 11.94 0.10 5.08
CA GLY A 169 13.20 -0.30 4.44
C GLY A 169 13.89 0.78 3.59
N ALA A 170 13.17 1.74 3.02
CA ALA A 170 13.79 2.88 2.34
C ALA A 170 14.61 3.76 3.30
N LEU A 171 14.11 4.03 4.51
CA LEU A 171 14.85 4.74 5.55
C LEU A 171 16.07 3.93 6.01
N ASP A 172 15.92 2.62 6.17
CA ASP A 172 17.04 1.73 6.52
C ASP A 172 18.13 1.80 5.44
N ALA A 173 17.75 1.81 4.16
CA ALA A 173 18.69 1.93 3.05
C ALA A 173 19.43 3.28 3.05
N ILE A 174 18.71 4.40 3.21
CA ILE A 174 19.33 5.74 3.30
C ILE A 174 20.31 5.79 4.48
N THR A 175 19.95 5.19 5.62
CA THR A 175 20.81 5.10 6.81
C THR A 175 22.05 4.23 6.54
N MET A 176 21.88 3.07 5.89
CA MET A 176 22.98 2.16 5.54
C MET A 176 23.98 2.80 4.56
N LEU A 177 23.50 3.65 3.66
CA LEU A 177 24.34 4.42 2.74
C LEU A 177 25.07 5.59 3.41
N GLY A 178 24.75 5.89 4.68
CA GLY A 178 25.37 6.99 5.43
C GLY A 178 25.00 8.37 4.91
N LEU A 179 23.82 8.52 4.31
CA LEU A 179 23.37 9.77 3.68
C LEU A 179 22.72 10.76 4.67
N ILE A 180 22.53 10.35 5.93
CA ILE A 180 21.94 11.18 6.98
C ILE A 180 23.03 11.50 8.00
N ASP A 181 23.20 12.78 8.31
CA ASP A 181 24.10 13.26 9.35
C ASP A 181 23.42 14.33 10.24
N LYS A 182 24.21 15.19 10.89
CA LYS A 182 23.66 16.23 11.79
C LYS A 182 22.95 17.35 11.04
N ASP A 183 23.31 17.58 9.79
CA ASP A 183 22.86 18.71 8.99
C ASP A 183 21.91 18.28 7.86
N THR A 184 21.91 16.98 7.50
CA THR A 184 21.06 16.42 6.45
C THR A 184 19.92 15.58 7.01
N THR A 185 18.69 16.00 6.72
CA THR A 185 17.46 15.26 7.05
C THR A 185 17.15 14.15 6.05
N VAL A 186 16.26 13.20 6.39
CA VAL A 186 15.86 12.11 5.48
C VAL A 186 15.30 12.65 4.15
N PRO A 187 14.40 13.66 4.12
CA PRO A 187 13.89 14.19 2.86
C PRO A 187 14.99 14.79 1.99
N GLN A 188 15.94 15.53 2.59
CA GLN A 188 17.07 16.10 1.86
C GLN A 188 18.01 15.03 1.32
N ALA A 189 18.36 14.03 2.14
CA ALA A 189 19.17 12.90 1.72
C ALA A 189 18.54 12.14 0.54
N PHE A 190 17.21 12.01 0.53
CA PHE A 190 16.49 11.40 -0.58
C PHE A 190 16.56 12.24 -1.85
N VAL A 191 16.34 13.56 -1.76
CA VAL A 191 16.46 14.49 -2.90
C VAL A 191 17.87 14.42 -3.49
N GLU A 192 18.91 14.51 -2.66
CA GLU A 192 20.30 14.45 -3.11
C GLU A 192 20.65 13.12 -3.77
N LEU A 193 20.11 12.01 -3.24
CA LEU A 193 20.28 10.68 -3.83
C LEU A 193 19.60 10.58 -5.20
N ASP A 194 18.35 11.03 -5.32
CA ASP A 194 17.63 11.02 -6.59
C ASP A 194 18.31 11.89 -7.65
N GLU A 195 18.75 13.10 -7.29
CA GLU A 195 19.54 13.96 -8.16
C GLU A 195 20.87 13.32 -8.57
N PHE A 196 21.57 12.68 -7.63
CA PHE A 196 22.82 11.96 -7.89
C PHE A 196 22.60 10.82 -8.90
N VAL A 197 21.60 9.96 -8.67
CA VAL A 197 21.26 8.87 -9.56
C VAL A 197 20.89 9.41 -10.94
N ASN A 198 20.13 10.50 -10.98
CA ASN A 198 19.69 11.10 -12.23
C ASN A 198 20.84 11.70 -13.06
N ARG A 199 21.88 12.21 -12.38
CA ARG A 199 23.08 12.77 -13.00
C ARG A 199 24.09 11.72 -13.44
N VAL A 200 24.25 10.66 -12.66
CA VAL A 200 25.35 9.68 -12.83
C VAL A 200 24.96 8.52 -13.73
N LEU A 201 23.71 8.04 -13.65
CA LEU A 201 23.27 6.89 -14.43
C LEU A 201 22.66 7.32 -15.76
N THR A 202 23.02 6.58 -16.81
CA THR A 202 22.38 6.65 -18.13
C THR A 202 20.95 6.10 -18.09
N ALA A 203 20.16 6.36 -19.13
CA ALA A 203 18.81 5.81 -19.23
C ALA A 203 18.83 4.27 -19.30
N GLU A 204 19.82 3.70 -19.99
CA GLU A 204 20.01 2.25 -20.12
C GLU A 204 20.34 1.61 -18.76
N GLU A 205 21.19 2.25 -17.95
CA GLU A 205 21.53 1.77 -16.61
C GLU A 205 20.33 1.85 -15.65
N LYS A 206 19.58 2.96 -15.68
CA LYS A 206 18.34 3.09 -14.90
C LYS A 206 17.32 2.02 -15.29
N ALA A 207 17.13 1.79 -16.59
CA ALA A 207 16.24 0.75 -17.09
C ALA A 207 16.69 -0.65 -16.65
N ALA A 208 17.99 -0.95 -16.72
CA ALA A 208 18.55 -2.23 -16.29
C ALA A 208 18.38 -2.48 -14.77
N MET A 209 18.41 -1.42 -13.97
CA MET A 209 18.15 -1.48 -12.52
C MET A 209 16.65 -1.47 -12.17
N THR A 210 15.77 -1.34 -13.17
CA THR A 210 14.34 -1.06 -12.95
C THR A 210 14.13 0.13 -12.00
N TYR A 211 15.01 1.14 -12.11
CA TYR A 211 14.93 2.36 -11.31
C TYR A 211 13.67 3.12 -11.67
N ASP A 212 12.85 3.37 -10.68
CA ASP A 212 11.58 4.07 -10.79
C ASP A 212 11.32 4.75 -9.44
N VAL A 213 11.61 6.05 -9.35
CA VAL A 213 11.42 6.81 -8.10
C VAL A 213 10.00 7.30 -7.93
N LEU A 214 9.28 7.36 -9.05
CA LEU A 214 7.85 7.26 -9.34
C LEU A 214 7.57 7.95 -10.70
N THR A 215 8.59 8.54 -11.35
CA THR A 215 9.27 8.03 -12.58
C THR A 215 10.64 8.66 -12.71
#